data_AF-A0A7G7BEQ0-F1
#
_entry.id   AF-A0A7G7BEQ0-F1
#
_cell.length_a   1.000
_cell.length_b   1.000
_cell.length_c   1.000
_cell.angle_alpha   90.00
_cell.angle_beta   90.00
_cell.angle_gamma   90.00
#
_symmetry.space_group_name_H-M   'P 1'
#
loop_
_entity.id
_entity.type
_entity.pdbx_description
1 polymer ?
#
loop_
_entity_poly.entity_id
_entity_poly.type
_entity_poly.pdbx_seq_one_letter_code
_entity_poly.pdbx_strand_id
1 'polypeptide(L)'
;MRRLPLAVAAGLLVLTACGTERVTSGDGPEGAGSPSRARPSTAEDWKKSADEARAKHDRKFRDVAARCTDITPSASARPTTGATEPADPEADRYRENHAFKQQAPLGPEQQCRGDAHADRITDALRETGGPGPSSEQDVRTVLEELGYPAEATQVYGSGHALGFSISVPGAPCVSGGVGPPLTVEAHGVYMEGGCREPQGGH
;
A
#
# COMPACT_ATOMS: atom_id res chain seq x y z
N MET A 1 -55.44 0.60 -27.25
CA MET A 1 -56.61 0.94 -26.42
C MET A 1 -56.34 0.51 -24.99
N ARG A 2 -56.72 1.34 -24.02
CA ARG A 2 -56.59 1.18 -22.56
C ARG A 2 -57.04 -0.20 -22.04
N ARG A 3 -56.45 -0.67 -20.94
CA ARG A 3 -57.02 -0.64 -19.57
C ARG A 3 -56.10 -1.33 -18.54
N LEU A 4 -55.78 -0.61 -17.46
CA LEU A 4 -55.44 -1.19 -16.14
C LEU A 4 -56.69 -1.82 -15.51
N PRO A 5 -56.50 -2.74 -14.55
CA PRO A 5 -57.09 -2.50 -13.24
C PRO A 5 -56.15 -2.75 -12.06
N LEU A 6 -56.42 -1.95 -11.04
CA LEU A 6 -55.90 -1.95 -9.68
C LEU A 6 -56.70 -2.94 -8.82
N ALA A 7 -56.08 -3.71 -7.94
CA ALA A 7 -56.73 -4.26 -6.75
C ALA A 7 -55.71 -4.54 -5.64
N VAL A 8 -56.09 -4.07 -4.45
CA VAL A 8 -55.35 -4.00 -3.18
C VAL A 8 -55.71 -5.20 -2.31
N ALA A 9 -54.76 -5.75 -1.55
CA ALA A 9 -55.05 -6.48 -0.32
C ALA A 9 -53.86 -6.38 0.65
N ALA A 10 -54.21 -6.17 1.91
CA ALA A 10 -53.38 -5.76 3.02
C ALA A 10 -52.56 -6.89 3.65
N GLY A 11 -51.41 -6.52 4.24
CA GLY A 11 -50.62 -7.37 5.12
C GLY A 11 -49.93 -6.52 6.18
N LEU A 12 -50.64 -6.26 7.27
CA LEU A 12 -50.15 -5.69 8.52
C LEU A 12 -49.33 -6.75 9.28
N LEU A 13 -48.08 -6.46 9.60
CA LEU A 13 -47.44 -7.03 10.79
C LEU A 13 -46.51 -5.99 11.43
N VAL A 14 -46.90 -5.62 12.63
CA VAL A 14 -46.27 -4.68 13.55
C VAL A 14 -45.16 -5.40 14.30
N LEU A 15 -43.94 -4.83 14.32
CA LEU A 15 -43.03 -4.99 15.46
C LEU A 15 -42.44 -3.62 15.82
N THR A 16 -42.91 -3.14 16.95
CA THR A 16 -42.47 -2.00 17.73
C THR A 16 -41.11 -2.26 18.38
N ALA A 17 -40.19 -1.29 18.32
CA ALA A 17 -39.51 -0.75 19.51
C ALA A 17 -38.56 0.39 19.12
N CYS A 18 -38.97 1.63 19.37
CA CYS A 18 -38.09 2.78 19.53
C CYS A 18 -37.40 2.68 20.90
N GLY A 19 -36.07 2.75 20.93
CA GLY A 19 -35.31 3.03 22.15
C GLY A 19 -34.69 4.43 22.04
N THR A 20 -35.44 5.46 22.42
CA THR A 20 -34.90 6.79 22.70
C THR A 20 -34.49 6.84 24.18
N GLU A 21 -33.20 6.95 24.46
CA GLU A 21 -32.71 7.13 25.82
C GLU A 21 -33.05 8.54 26.31
N ARG A 22 -33.82 8.62 27.40
CA ARG A 22 -34.12 9.86 28.11
C ARG A 22 -32.97 10.17 29.07
N VAL A 23 -32.50 11.41 29.02
CA VAL A 23 -31.73 12.05 30.08
C VAL A 23 -32.58 12.07 31.35
N THR A 24 -32.10 11.42 32.41
CA THR A 24 -32.65 11.55 33.76
C THR A 24 -31.63 12.30 34.62
N SER A 25 -31.99 13.49 35.07
CA SER A 25 -31.33 14.16 36.19
C SER A 25 -31.63 13.42 37.50
N GLY A 26 -30.61 13.12 38.29
CA GLY A 26 -30.75 12.58 39.65
C GLY A 26 -29.45 12.00 40.21
N ASP A 27 -28.97 12.59 41.30
CA ASP A 27 -27.69 12.44 42.01
C ASP A 27 -27.09 11.03 42.27
N GLY A 28 -25.82 10.86 41.85
CA GLY A 28 -24.69 10.19 42.54
C GLY A 28 -24.50 8.66 42.42
N PRO A 29 -23.27 8.11 42.60
CA PRO A 29 -21.93 8.65 42.40
C PRO A 29 -21.27 8.14 41.09
N GLU A 30 -20.18 8.82 40.73
CA GLU A 30 -19.39 8.75 39.51
C GLU A 30 -19.01 7.34 39.03
N GLY A 31 -19.68 6.88 37.97
CA GLY A 31 -19.24 5.77 37.13
C GLY A 31 -19.06 6.26 35.70
N ALA A 32 -18.01 7.05 35.46
CA ALA A 32 -17.68 7.59 34.15
C ALA A 32 -17.37 6.45 33.17
N GLY A 33 -18.37 6.05 32.37
CA GLY A 33 -18.19 5.32 31.13
C GLY A 33 -17.39 6.19 30.17
N SER A 34 -16.07 6.12 30.28
CA SER A 34 -15.16 6.78 29.34
C SER A 34 -15.47 6.30 27.93
N PRO A 35 -15.57 7.20 26.92
CA PRO A 35 -15.44 6.76 25.54
C PRO A 35 -14.08 6.06 25.45
N SER A 36 -14.07 4.79 24.99
CA SER A 36 -12.86 4.00 24.80
C SER A 36 -11.87 4.81 23.97
N ARG A 37 -10.95 5.49 24.66
CA ARG A 37 -9.81 6.18 24.08
C ARG A 37 -8.97 5.07 23.46
N ALA A 38 -8.96 4.99 22.13
CA ALA A 38 -8.10 4.05 21.41
C ALA A 38 -6.68 4.19 21.98
N ARG A 39 -6.17 3.12 22.60
CA ARG A 39 -4.82 3.12 23.15
C ARG A 39 -3.85 3.36 22.00
N PRO A 40 -2.86 4.25 22.14
CA PRO A 40 -1.78 4.32 21.16
C PRO A 40 -1.11 2.95 21.08
N SER A 41 -0.92 2.45 19.86
CA SER A 41 -0.25 1.18 19.61
C SER A 41 1.19 1.23 20.12
N THR A 42 1.62 0.17 20.79
CA THR A 42 3.00 0.05 21.30
C THR A 42 3.95 -0.38 20.18
N ALA A 43 5.25 -0.21 20.40
CA ALA A 43 6.27 -0.75 19.48
C ALA A 43 6.16 -2.27 19.30
N GLU A 44 5.71 -3.00 20.33
CA GLU A 44 5.48 -4.44 20.29
C GLU A 44 4.28 -4.78 19.39
N ASP A 45 3.19 -4.01 19.48
CA ASP A 45 2.01 -4.17 18.62
C ASP A 45 2.37 -3.93 17.14
N TRP A 46 3.21 -2.93 16.85
CA TRP A 46 3.73 -2.67 15.51
C TRP A 46 4.57 -3.82 14.98
N LYS A 47 5.51 -4.33 15.80
CA LYS A 47 6.35 -5.48 15.42
C LYS A 47 5.50 -6.70 15.12
N LYS A 48 4.52 -7.02 15.98
CA LYS A 48 3.60 -8.14 15.78
C LYS A 48 2.81 -7.99 14.47
N SER A 49 2.29 -6.80 14.21
CA SER A 49 1.55 -6.51 12.98
C SER A 49 2.42 -6.68 11.73
N ALA A 50 3.69 -6.25 11.78
CA ALA A 50 4.65 -6.42 10.69
C ALA A 50 5.01 -7.90 10.47
N ASP A 51 5.24 -8.67 11.54
CA ASP A 51 5.54 -10.10 11.47
C ASP A 51 4.35 -10.89 10.89
N GLU A 52 3.11 -10.53 11.28
CA GLU A 52 1.89 -11.13 10.72
C GLU A 52 1.70 -10.77 9.23
N ALA A 53 1.98 -9.53 8.84
CA ALA A 53 1.94 -9.10 7.44
C ALA A 53 2.97 -9.87 6.60
N ARG A 54 4.21 -10.02 7.11
CA ARG A 54 5.26 -10.84 6.46
C ARG A 54 4.82 -12.30 6.34
N ALA A 55 4.27 -12.89 7.40
CA ALA A 55 3.81 -14.28 7.33
C ALA A 55 2.67 -14.47 6.32
N LYS A 56 1.75 -13.49 6.19
CA LYS A 56 0.70 -13.50 5.15
C LYS A 56 1.31 -13.39 3.75
N HIS A 57 2.27 -12.48 3.57
CA HIS A 57 3.03 -12.32 2.35
C HIS A 57 3.70 -13.65 1.94
N ASP A 58 4.44 -14.29 2.84
CA ASP A 58 5.21 -15.50 2.54
C ASP A 58 4.34 -16.69 2.15
N ARG A 59 3.12 -16.76 2.71
CA ARG A 59 2.13 -17.76 2.28
C ARG A 59 1.62 -17.51 0.87
N LYS A 60 1.48 -16.24 0.47
CA LYS A 60 0.97 -15.84 -0.84
C LYS A 60 2.06 -15.94 -1.93
N PHE A 61 3.26 -15.49 -1.63
CA PHE A 61 4.40 -15.41 -2.55
C PHE A 61 5.53 -16.33 -2.08
N ARG A 62 5.26 -17.64 -2.10
CA ARG A 62 6.15 -18.66 -1.54
C ARG A 62 7.51 -18.72 -2.25
N ASP A 63 7.52 -18.50 -3.55
CA ASP A 63 8.74 -18.48 -4.36
C ASP A 63 9.62 -17.25 -4.04
N VAL A 64 9.00 -16.09 -3.83
CA VAL A 64 9.69 -14.87 -3.36
C VAL A 64 10.32 -15.11 -1.99
N ALA A 65 9.56 -15.70 -1.05
CA ALA A 65 10.06 -16.01 0.28
C ALA A 65 11.22 -17.03 0.23
N ALA A 66 11.10 -18.07 -0.61
CA ALA A 66 12.14 -19.08 -0.78
C ALA A 66 13.45 -18.47 -1.30
N ARG A 67 13.38 -17.52 -2.25
CA ARG A 67 14.57 -16.82 -2.79
C ARG A 67 15.31 -15.99 -1.73
N CYS A 68 14.63 -15.55 -0.67
CA CYS A 68 15.18 -14.64 0.34
C CYS A 68 15.41 -15.27 1.71
N THR A 69 15.28 -16.60 1.84
CA THR A 69 15.33 -17.30 3.15
C THR A 69 16.68 -17.16 3.86
N ASP A 70 17.78 -17.08 3.12
CA ASP A 70 19.14 -17.01 3.67
C ASP A 70 19.67 -15.57 3.85
N ILE A 71 18.83 -14.55 3.59
CA ILE A 71 19.21 -13.16 3.79
C ILE A 71 19.23 -12.87 5.29
N THR A 72 20.43 -12.83 5.85
CA THR A 72 20.61 -12.44 7.25
C THR A 72 20.19 -10.98 7.41
N PRO A 73 19.26 -10.65 8.34
CA PRO A 73 18.98 -9.27 8.68
C PRO A 73 20.24 -8.66 9.29
N SER A 74 21.03 -7.96 8.48
CA SER A 74 21.98 -7.01 9.06
C SER A 74 21.16 -5.91 9.71
N ALA A 75 21.41 -5.64 10.98
CA ALA A 75 20.82 -4.49 11.65
C ALA A 75 21.03 -3.27 10.75
N SER A 76 19.94 -2.55 10.45
CA SER A 76 19.97 -1.32 9.67
C SER A 76 21.12 -0.47 10.20
N ALA A 77 22.11 -0.19 9.35
CA ALA A 77 23.21 0.67 9.73
C ALA A 77 22.57 2.00 10.14
N ARG A 78 22.66 2.34 11.43
CA ARG A 78 22.39 3.70 11.88
C ARG A 78 23.18 4.61 10.94
N PRO A 79 22.59 5.67 10.37
CA PRO A 79 23.32 6.53 9.45
C PRO A 79 24.60 6.93 10.16
N THR A 80 25.74 6.45 9.65
CA THR A 80 27.04 6.93 10.08
C THR A 80 26.97 8.41 9.77
N THR A 81 27.11 9.26 10.79
CA THR A 81 27.41 10.67 10.58
C THR A 81 28.74 10.69 9.83
N GLY A 82 28.67 10.62 8.51
CA GLY A 82 29.79 10.67 7.60
C GLY A 82 30.51 11.98 7.83
N ALA A 83 31.84 11.90 7.77
CA ALA A 83 32.74 13.03 7.91
C ALA A 83 32.22 14.27 7.17
N THR A 84 32.37 15.42 7.81
CA THR A 84 32.06 16.73 7.25
C THR A 84 32.90 16.97 6.00
N GLU A 85 32.42 16.51 4.85
CA GLU A 85 32.74 17.18 3.59
C GLU A 85 32.22 18.62 3.68
N PRO A 86 32.86 19.59 3.02
CA PRO A 86 32.30 20.92 2.89
C PRO A 86 30.88 20.79 2.34
N ALA A 87 29.89 21.28 3.08
CA ALA A 87 28.51 21.30 2.63
C ALA A 87 28.45 22.01 1.27
N ASP A 88 27.96 21.30 0.25
CA ASP A 88 27.60 21.87 -1.04
C ASP A 88 26.22 22.52 -0.87
N PRO A 89 26.13 23.86 -0.79
CA PRO A 89 24.88 24.54 -0.51
C PRO A 89 23.86 24.37 -1.64
N GLU A 90 24.28 24.12 -2.88
CA GLU A 90 23.39 23.77 -3.98
C GLU A 90 22.82 22.36 -3.83
N ALA A 91 23.64 21.37 -3.46
CA ALA A 91 23.19 20.01 -3.19
C ALA A 91 22.25 19.97 -1.97
N ASP A 92 22.54 20.74 -0.92
CA ASP A 92 21.71 20.83 0.28
C ASP A 92 20.32 21.40 -0.06
N ARG A 93 20.27 22.52 -0.79
CA ARG A 93 19.00 23.10 -1.29
C ARG A 93 18.24 22.13 -2.18
N TYR A 94 18.94 21.39 -3.03
CA TYR A 94 18.31 20.38 -3.88
C TYR A 94 17.69 19.25 -3.04
N ARG A 95 18.40 18.73 -2.03
CA ARG A 95 17.88 17.71 -1.11
C ARG A 95 16.68 18.22 -0.31
N GLU A 96 16.73 19.46 0.16
CA GLU A 96 15.60 20.09 0.85
C GLU A 96 14.37 20.20 -0.07
N ASN A 97 14.57 20.66 -1.31
CA ASN A 97 13.48 20.77 -2.28
C ASN A 97 12.89 19.40 -2.65
N HIS A 98 13.70 18.34 -2.68
CA HIS A 98 13.28 16.99 -3.03
C HIS A 98 12.96 16.12 -1.81
N ALA A 99 12.83 16.71 -0.62
CA ALA A 99 12.54 15.96 0.60
C ALA A 99 11.22 15.17 0.51
N PHE A 100 10.25 15.66 -0.27
CA PHE A 100 8.99 14.97 -0.55
C PHE A 100 9.18 13.61 -1.26
N LYS A 101 10.31 13.41 -1.96
CA LYS A 101 10.65 12.14 -2.61
C LYS A 101 11.43 11.18 -1.70
N GLN A 102 11.70 11.54 -0.45
CA GLN A 102 12.41 10.65 0.46
C GLN A 102 11.57 9.40 0.75
N GLN A 103 12.23 8.25 0.63
CA GLN A 103 11.67 6.94 0.88
C GLN A 103 12.18 6.40 2.22
N ALA A 104 11.38 5.57 2.88
CA ALA A 104 11.87 4.77 3.99
C ALA A 104 13.01 3.85 3.51
N PRO A 105 14.10 3.69 4.30
CA PRO A 105 15.19 2.81 3.91
C PRO A 105 14.72 1.34 3.92
N LEU A 106 15.15 0.56 2.93
CA LEU A 106 14.93 -0.87 2.88
C LEU A 106 16.07 -1.62 3.60
N GLY A 107 15.71 -2.55 4.49
CA GLY A 107 16.67 -3.52 5.01
C GLY A 107 17.01 -4.60 3.97
N PRO A 108 18.08 -5.41 4.17
CA PRO A 108 18.50 -6.40 3.18
C PRO A 108 17.42 -7.43 2.79
N GLU A 109 16.65 -7.94 3.77
CA GLU A 109 15.55 -8.88 3.51
C GLU A 109 14.44 -8.23 2.67
N GLN A 110 14.11 -6.98 3.00
CA GLN A 110 13.11 -6.21 2.26
C GLN A 110 13.57 -5.99 0.82
N GLN A 111 14.81 -5.54 0.61
CA GLN A 111 15.39 -5.37 -0.71
C GLN A 111 15.30 -6.66 -1.55
N CYS A 112 15.74 -7.80 -1.00
CA CYS A 112 15.65 -9.09 -1.71
C CYS A 112 14.23 -9.42 -2.16
N ARG A 113 13.24 -9.25 -1.28
CA ARG A 113 11.83 -9.54 -1.59
C ARG A 113 11.29 -8.58 -2.65
N GLY A 114 11.64 -7.31 -2.54
CA GLY A 114 11.31 -6.28 -3.52
C GLY A 114 11.87 -6.61 -4.90
N ASP A 115 13.17 -6.93 -4.99
CA ASP A 115 13.84 -7.29 -6.24
C ASP A 115 13.24 -8.56 -6.84
N ALA A 116 12.92 -9.56 -6.01
CA ALA A 116 12.25 -10.77 -6.48
C ALA A 116 10.85 -10.50 -7.06
N HIS A 117 10.10 -9.54 -6.51
CA HIS A 117 8.84 -9.08 -7.12
C HIS A 117 9.08 -8.30 -8.42
N ALA A 118 10.08 -7.43 -8.45
CA ALA A 118 10.44 -6.65 -9.61
C ALA A 118 10.83 -7.56 -10.79
N ASP A 119 11.61 -8.61 -10.54
CA ASP A 119 11.98 -9.64 -11.53
C ASP A 119 10.72 -10.35 -12.05
N ARG A 120 9.85 -10.86 -11.16
CA ARG A 120 8.60 -11.54 -11.55
C ARG A 120 7.73 -10.69 -12.46
N ILE A 121 7.59 -9.40 -12.14
CA ILE A 121 6.80 -8.46 -12.93
C ILE A 121 7.48 -8.15 -14.25
N THR A 122 8.80 -7.94 -14.24
CA THR A 122 9.59 -7.69 -15.44
C THR A 122 9.47 -8.83 -16.44
N ASP A 123 9.60 -10.07 -15.97
CA ASP A 123 9.50 -11.27 -16.80
C ASP A 123 8.10 -11.38 -17.41
N ALA A 124 7.04 -11.23 -16.62
CA ALA A 124 5.67 -11.29 -17.14
C ALA A 124 5.36 -10.18 -18.16
N LEU A 125 5.79 -8.95 -17.90
CA LEU A 125 5.59 -7.83 -18.84
C LEU A 125 6.35 -8.06 -20.15
N ARG A 126 7.50 -8.74 -20.13
CA ARG A 126 8.25 -9.15 -21.33
C ARG A 126 7.62 -10.33 -22.07
N GLU A 127 7.06 -11.29 -21.33
CA GLU A 127 6.49 -12.53 -21.88
C GLU A 127 5.16 -12.34 -22.63
N THR A 128 4.49 -11.20 -22.45
CA THR A 128 3.20 -10.90 -23.13
C THR A 128 3.22 -10.99 -24.65
N GLY A 129 4.39 -11.00 -25.30
CA GLY A 129 4.54 -11.17 -26.75
C GLY A 129 4.05 -9.96 -27.56
N GLY A 130 4.60 -9.76 -28.76
CA GLY A 130 4.31 -8.55 -29.55
C GLY A 130 4.90 -7.27 -28.93
N PRO A 131 4.25 -6.10 -29.05
CA PRO A 131 4.78 -4.82 -28.53
C PRO A 131 4.71 -4.68 -26.99
N GLY A 132 4.24 -5.69 -26.26
CA GLY A 132 3.99 -5.61 -24.81
C GLY A 132 2.64 -4.97 -24.46
N PRO A 133 2.33 -4.79 -23.16
CA PRO A 133 1.09 -4.16 -22.70
C PRO A 133 1.00 -2.72 -23.23
N SER A 134 -0.15 -2.37 -23.83
CA SER A 134 -0.34 -1.10 -24.54
C SER A 134 -1.36 -0.19 -23.89
N SER A 135 -2.07 -0.68 -22.87
CA SER A 135 -3.05 0.05 -22.09
C SER A 135 -2.90 -0.19 -20.59
N GLU A 136 -3.46 0.71 -19.78
CA GLU A 136 -3.52 0.51 -18.32
C GLU A 136 -4.26 -0.78 -17.95
N GLN A 137 -5.24 -1.19 -18.76
CA GLN A 137 -5.99 -2.41 -18.52
C GLN A 137 -5.13 -3.66 -18.78
N ASP A 138 -4.31 -3.66 -19.83
CA ASP A 138 -3.39 -4.76 -20.12
C ASP A 138 -2.40 -4.94 -18.96
N VAL A 139 -1.82 -3.84 -18.48
CA VAL A 139 -0.88 -3.86 -17.34
C VAL A 139 -1.57 -4.38 -16.09
N ARG A 140 -2.80 -3.93 -15.81
CA ARG A 140 -3.58 -4.43 -14.67
C ARG A 140 -3.84 -5.93 -14.77
N THR A 141 -4.24 -6.42 -15.94
CA THR A 141 -4.48 -7.85 -16.17
C THR A 141 -3.22 -8.68 -15.92
N VAL A 142 -2.05 -8.27 -16.43
CA VAL A 142 -0.78 -8.96 -16.17
C VAL A 142 -0.46 -9.01 -14.67
N LEU A 143 -0.63 -7.89 -13.95
CA LEU A 143 -0.35 -7.82 -12.52
C LEU A 143 -1.34 -8.67 -11.69
N GLU A 144 -2.61 -8.69 -12.07
CA GLU A 144 -3.64 -9.53 -11.43
C GLU A 144 -3.36 -11.02 -11.64
N GLU A 145 -2.95 -11.44 -12.84
CA GLU A 145 -2.55 -12.83 -13.14
C GLU A 145 -1.34 -13.29 -12.32
N LEU A 146 -0.42 -12.37 -12.01
CA LEU A 146 0.70 -12.62 -11.08
C LEU A 146 0.29 -12.67 -9.60
N GLY A 147 -0.96 -12.34 -9.29
CA GLY A 147 -1.54 -12.35 -7.95
C GLY A 147 -1.44 -11.02 -7.21
N TYR A 148 -1.10 -9.91 -7.86
CA TYR A 148 -1.18 -8.57 -7.29
C TYR A 148 -2.60 -8.03 -7.46
N PRO A 149 -3.38 -7.89 -6.38
CA PRO A 149 -4.80 -7.58 -6.52
C PRO A 149 -4.98 -6.07 -6.81
N ALA A 150 -6.13 -5.71 -7.39
CA ALA A 150 -6.43 -4.34 -7.81
C ALA A 150 -6.33 -3.33 -6.66
N GLU A 151 -6.73 -3.71 -5.44
CA GLU A 151 -6.64 -2.84 -4.27
C GLU A 151 -5.21 -2.52 -3.83
N ALA A 152 -4.24 -3.36 -4.22
CA ALA A 152 -2.82 -3.17 -3.96
C ALA A 152 -2.11 -2.46 -5.12
N THR A 153 -2.78 -2.26 -6.26
CA THR A 153 -2.15 -1.92 -7.53
C THR A 153 -2.74 -0.63 -8.11
N GLN A 154 -1.88 0.36 -8.31
CA GLN A 154 -2.20 1.56 -9.06
C GLN A 154 -1.53 1.48 -10.43
N VAL A 155 -2.30 1.58 -11.50
CA VAL A 155 -1.80 1.70 -12.87
C VAL A 155 -2.22 3.07 -13.39
N TYR A 156 -1.34 3.76 -14.09
CA TYR A 156 -1.57 5.12 -14.56
C TYR A 156 -0.84 5.39 -15.88
N GLY A 157 -1.49 6.15 -16.75
CA GLY A 157 -0.88 6.79 -17.90
C GLY A 157 -0.40 8.21 -17.57
N SER A 158 0.82 8.55 -17.98
CA SER A 158 1.30 9.93 -18.02
C SER A 158 1.79 10.24 -19.43
N GLY A 159 0.98 10.97 -20.20
CA GLY A 159 1.24 11.21 -21.61
C GLY A 159 1.26 9.91 -22.42
N HIS A 160 2.41 9.56 -23.00
CA HIS A 160 2.62 8.32 -23.77
C HIS A 160 3.25 7.18 -22.96
N ALA A 161 3.52 7.38 -21.67
CA ALA A 161 4.12 6.38 -20.80
C ALA A 161 3.06 5.75 -19.89
N LEU A 162 3.05 4.43 -19.80
CA LEU A 162 2.29 3.69 -18.81
C LEU A 162 3.19 3.41 -17.62
N GLY A 163 2.63 3.46 -16.41
CA GLY A 163 3.34 3.16 -15.20
C GLY A 163 2.45 2.48 -14.18
N PHE A 164 3.08 1.90 -13.17
CA PHE A 164 2.36 1.28 -12.07
C PHE A 164 3.10 1.44 -10.75
N SER A 165 2.37 1.25 -9.65
CA SER A 165 2.90 1.13 -8.30
C SER A 165 2.08 0.11 -7.53
N ILE A 166 2.75 -0.77 -6.78
CA ILE A 166 2.15 -1.86 -6.02
C ILE A 166 2.54 -1.70 -4.56
N SER A 167 1.55 -1.80 -3.67
CA SER A 167 1.71 -1.86 -2.22
C SER A 167 1.37 -3.26 -1.74
N VAL A 168 2.38 -4.10 -1.54
CA VAL A 168 2.19 -5.48 -1.04
C VAL A 168 2.36 -5.49 0.48
N PRO A 169 1.33 -5.80 1.27
CA PRO A 169 1.47 -5.87 2.73
C PRO A 169 2.56 -6.87 3.13
N GLY A 170 3.52 -6.44 3.95
CA GLY A 170 4.64 -7.27 4.40
C GLY A 170 5.84 -7.31 3.44
N ALA A 171 5.82 -6.54 2.35
CA ALA A 171 6.94 -6.36 1.43
C ALA A 171 7.12 -4.87 1.06
N PRO A 172 8.25 -4.49 0.43
CA PRO A 172 8.43 -3.13 -0.10
C PRO A 172 7.42 -2.75 -1.18
N CYS A 173 7.41 -1.47 -1.50
CA CYS A 173 6.74 -0.98 -2.69
C CYS A 173 7.49 -1.46 -3.93
N VAL A 174 6.75 -1.72 -5.01
CA VAL A 174 7.33 -1.98 -6.33
C VAL A 174 6.65 -1.08 -7.34
N SER A 175 7.42 -0.34 -8.13
CA SER A 175 6.89 0.55 -9.16
C SER A 175 7.68 0.39 -10.45
N GLY A 176 7.11 0.84 -11.56
CA GLY A 176 7.74 0.65 -12.86
C GLY A 176 7.08 1.43 -13.99
N GLY A 177 7.85 1.63 -15.05
CA GLY A 177 7.42 2.20 -16.32
C GLY A 177 7.32 1.13 -17.40
N VAL A 178 6.19 1.08 -18.08
CA VAL A 178 5.91 0.18 -19.20
C VAL A 178 6.16 0.93 -20.51
N GLY A 179 7.11 0.44 -21.28
CA GLY A 179 7.61 1.03 -22.52
C GLY A 179 9.09 0.70 -22.70
N PRO A 180 9.75 1.21 -23.75
CA PRO A 180 11.19 1.13 -23.89
C PRO A 180 11.87 2.37 -23.24
N PRO A 181 12.72 2.21 -22.21
CA PRO A 181 13.07 0.96 -21.51
C PRO A 181 12.00 0.56 -20.48
N LEU A 182 11.82 -0.76 -20.30
CA LEU A 182 10.97 -1.31 -19.24
C LEU A 182 11.75 -1.17 -17.93
N THR A 183 11.18 -0.46 -16.97
CA THR A 183 11.76 -0.30 -15.63
C THR A 183 10.81 -0.89 -14.59
N VAL A 184 11.35 -1.66 -13.66
CA VAL A 184 10.63 -2.14 -12.47
C VAL A 184 11.62 -2.16 -11.32
N GLU A 185 11.28 -1.48 -10.22
CA GLU A 185 12.17 -1.34 -9.07
C GLU A 185 11.43 -1.43 -7.76
N ALA A 186 12.13 -1.93 -6.74
CA ALA A 186 11.66 -1.95 -5.38
C ALA A 186 12.15 -0.73 -4.60
N HIS A 187 11.28 -0.19 -3.77
CA HIS A 187 11.60 0.97 -2.95
C HIS A 187 10.79 0.98 -1.64
N GLY A 188 11.24 1.78 -0.68
CA GLY A 188 10.46 2.05 0.52
C GLY A 188 9.27 2.96 0.24
N VAL A 189 8.35 3.04 1.19
CA VAL A 189 7.26 4.02 1.12
C VAL A 189 7.85 5.44 1.07
N TYR A 190 7.34 6.27 0.19
CA TYR A 190 7.51 7.71 0.25
C TYR A 190 6.85 8.23 1.51
N MET A 191 7.56 9.08 2.26
CA MET A 191 7.09 9.59 3.55
C MET A 191 5.76 10.35 3.44
N GLU A 192 5.44 10.90 2.27
CA GLU A 192 4.23 11.68 2.01
C GLU A 192 3.20 10.97 1.09
N GLY A 193 3.56 9.85 0.46
CA GLY A 193 2.79 9.28 -0.67
C GLY A 193 2.56 7.76 -0.63
N GLY A 194 3.06 7.06 0.38
CA GLY A 194 3.00 5.61 0.41
C GLY A 194 3.83 5.00 -0.72
N CYS A 195 3.28 4.10 -1.52
CA CYS A 195 4.03 3.47 -2.62
C CYS A 195 4.04 4.27 -3.93
N ARG A 196 3.22 5.32 -4.06
CA ARG A 196 3.20 6.13 -5.27
C ARG A 196 4.12 7.32 -5.12
N GLU A 197 4.96 7.56 -6.12
CA GLU A 197 5.80 8.75 -6.12
C GLU A 197 4.93 10.02 -6.10
N PRO A 198 5.10 10.89 -5.09
CA PRO A 198 4.38 12.14 -5.03
C PRO A 198 4.74 13.04 -6.22
N GLN A 199 3.71 13.62 -6.84
CA GLN A 199 3.83 14.51 -7.99
C GLN A 199 3.99 15.96 -7.51
N GLY A 200 5.19 16.34 -7.05
CA GLY A 200 5.57 17.72 -6.74
C GLY A 200 5.67 18.07 -5.24
N GLY A 201 6.57 19.01 -4.93
CA GLY A 201 6.74 19.67 -3.63
C GLY A 201 6.13 21.09 -3.66
N HIS A 202 5.63 21.53 -2.51
CA HIS A 202 4.86 22.77 -2.31
C HIS A 202 5.57 24.06 -2.76
#